data_AF-A0AAE0IN12-F1
#
_entry.id   AF-A0AAE0IN12-F1
#
_cell.length_a   1.000
_cell.length_b   1.000
_cell.length_c   1.000
_cell.angle_alpha   90.00
_cell.angle_beta   90.00
_cell.angle_gamma   90.00
#
_symmetry.space_group_name_H-M   'P 1'
#
loop_
_entity.id
_entity.type
_entity.pdbx_description
1 polymer ?
#
loop_
_entity_poly.entity_id
_entity_poly.type
_entity_poly.pdbx_seq_one_letter_code
_entity_poly.pdbx_strand_id
1 'polypeptide(L)'
;MAAMPHHTISDARLTGPPSPSSSLINAKNRVPHLQRVYQAAYRGHTRIWKIAPRSNVMLTPFLVLMWGSFAGSMYMMGRKVLGHNTWFGKD
;
A
#
# COMPACT_ATOMS: atom_id res chain seq x y z
N MET A 1 15.55 -49.80 -8.17
CA MET A 1 15.23 -48.39 -7.86
C MET A 1 15.97 -47.50 -8.87
N ALA A 2 15.29 -47.03 -9.92
CA ALA A 2 15.87 -46.09 -10.88
C ALA A 2 15.64 -44.65 -10.37
N ALA A 3 16.72 -43.93 -10.09
CA ALA A 3 16.67 -42.52 -9.72
C ALA A 3 16.20 -41.67 -10.92
N MET A 4 15.14 -40.90 -10.72
CA MET A 4 14.64 -39.95 -11.70
C MET A 4 15.67 -38.81 -11.89
N PRO A 5 16.14 -38.53 -13.11
CA PRO A 5 16.98 -37.37 -13.37
C PRO A 5 16.14 -36.10 -13.24
N HIS A 6 16.52 -35.27 -12.27
CA HIS A 6 16.00 -33.93 -12.04
C HIS A 6 16.32 -33.07 -13.28
N HIS A 7 15.28 -32.80 -14.06
CA HIS A 7 15.31 -31.99 -15.26
C HIS A 7 15.79 -30.58 -14.88
N THR A 8 16.95 -30.21 -15.41
CA THR A 8 17.61 -28.93 -15.27
C THR A 8 16.83 -27.84 -16.02
N ILE A 9 15.81 -27.28 -15.37
CA ILE A 9 15.00 -26.13 -15.85
C ILE A 9 15.74 -24.79 -15.63
N SER A 10 17.02 -24.82 -15.26
CA SER A 10 17.79 -23.64 -14.85
C SER A 10 18.49 -22.91 -16.00
N ASP A 11 18.74 -23.57 -17.14
CA ASP A 11 19.69 -23.06 -18.14
C ASP A 11 19.03 -22.29 -19.32
N ALA A 12 17.71 -22.40 -19.49
CA ALA A 12 17.01 -21.79 -20.63
C ALA A 12 16.61 -20.30 -20.46
N ARG A 13 16.96 -19.66 -19.33
CA ARG A 13 16.48 -18.30 -18.98
C ARG A 13 17.48 -17.17 -19.25
N LEU A 14 18.70 -17.47 -19.69
CA LEU A 14 19.77 -16.47 -19.76
C LEU A 14 20.05 -15.87 -21.16
N THR A 15 19.32 -16.29 -22.21
CA THR A 15 19.59 -15.81 -23.58
C THR A 15 18.30 -15.50 -24.37
N GLY A 16 17.53 -14.50 -23.94
CA GLY A 16 16.51 -13.86 -24.78
C GLY A 16 17.06 -12.59 -25.44
N PRO A 17 16.73 -12.29 -26.72
CA PRO A 17 17.22 -11.09 -27.41
C PRO A 17 16.73 -9.79 -26.72
N PRO A 18 17.52 -8.70 -26.72
CA PRO A 18 17.12 -7.44 -26.12
C PRO A 18 15.87 -6.87 -26.81
N SER A 19 14.85 -6.60 -26.00
CA SER A 19 13.52 -6.09 -26.43
C SER A 19 13.62 -4.64 -26.96
N PRO A 20 12.86 -4.29 -28.03
CA PRO A 20 12.98 -3.00 -28.70
C PRO A 20 12.63 -1.81 -27.80
N SER A 21 13.54 -0.85 -27.79
CA SER A 21 13.47 0.41 -27.06
C SER A 21 12.50 1.39 -27.71
N SER A 22 11.35 1.60 -27.09
CA SER A 22 10.56 2.83 -27.28
C SER A 22 10.86 3.76 -26.10
N SER A 23 10.87 5.07 -26.28
CA SER A 23 11.28 6.01 -25.23
C SER A 23 10.32 6.13 -24.03
N LEU A 24 9.11 5.56 -24.12
CA LEU A 24 8.21 5.25 -22.97
C LEU A 24 8.49 3.86 -22.35
N ILE A 25 9.24 3.04 -23.07
CA ILE A 25 9.50 1.61 -22.93
C ILE A 25 10.98 1.36 -22.53
N ASN A 26 11.81 2.41 -22.46
CA ASN A 26 13.20 2.40 -21.99
C ASN A 26 13.33 3.06 -20.59
N ALA A 27 12.25 3.09 -19.81
CA ALA A 27 12.32 3.42 -18.40
C ALA A 27 12.97 2.24 -17.65
N LYS A 28 14.02 2.51 -16.86
CA LYS A 28 14.70 1.47 -16.07
C LYS A 28 13.67 0.61 -15.35
N ASN A 29 13.65 -0.69 -15.64
CA ASN A 29 12.69 -1.61 -15.05
C ASN A 29 12.81 -1.58 -13.52
N ARG A 30 11.82 -1.00 -12.85
CA ARG A 30 11.80 -0.86 -11.39
C ARG A 30 11.18 -2.08 -10.70
N VAL A 31 10.59 -3.02 -11.44
CA VAL A 31 9.91 -4.18 -10.86
C VAL A 31 10.83 -5.01 -9.96
N PRO A 32 12.06 -5.39 -10.35
CA PRO A 32 12.95 -6.15 -9.47
C PRO A 32 13.41 -5.35 -8.24
N HIS A 33 13.49 -4.02 -8.35
CA HIS A 33 13.79 -3.14 -7.23
C HIS A 33 12.61 -3.10 -6.24
N LEU A 34 11.40 -2.85 -6.75
CA LEU A 34 10.17 -2.82 -5.94
C LEU A 34 9.92 -4.18 -5.27
N GLN A 35 10.10 -5.29 -5.98
CA GLN A 35 9.98 -6.63 -5.41
C GLN A 35 10.92 -6.84 -4.21
N ARG A 36 12.18 -6.40 -4.30
CA ARG A 36 13.12 -6.47 -3.15
C ARG A 36 12.66 -5.60 -1.98
N VAL A 37 12.17 -4.39 -2.26
CA VAL A 37 11.63 -3.49 -1.22
C VAL A 37 10.42 -4.11 -0.52
N TYR A 38 9.46 -4.64 -1.28
CA TYR A 38 8.28 -5.31 -0.72
C TYR A 38 8.64 -6.60 0.03
N GLN A 39 9.56 -7.41 -0.49
CA GLN A 39 10.03 -8.62 0.19
C GLN A 39 10.78 -8.31 1.49
N ALA A 40 11.63 -7.27 1.52
CA ALA A 40 12.30 -6.82 2.73
C ALA A 40 11.29 -6.28 3.77
N ALA A 41 10.30 -5.52 3.32
CA ALA A 41 9.23 -5.00 4.16
C ALA A 41 8.32 -6.12 4.72
N TYR A 42 8.10 -7.19 3.94
CA TYR A 42 7.37 -8.39 4.37
C TYR A 42 8.14 -9.17 5.44
N ARG A 43 9.47 -9.31 5.30
CA ARG A 43 10.34 -9.88 6.35
C ARG A 43 10.29 -9.05 7.63
N GLY A 44 10.23 -7.72 7.51
CA GLY A 44 10.00 -6.81 8.64
C GLY A 44 8.57 -6.79 9.17
N HIS A 45 7.66 -7.65 8.67
CA HIS A 45 6.25 -7.73 9.07
C HIS A 45 5.51 -6.38 9.01
N THR A 46 5.96 -5.49 8.13
CA THR A 46 5.35 -4.19 7.94
C THR A 46 4.10 -4.34 7.07
N ARG A 47 2.99 -3.69 7.48
CA ARG A 47 1.72 -3.75 6.75
C ARG A 47 1.86 -3.09 5.38
N ILE A 48 1.19 -3.67 4.38
CA ILE A 48 1.27 -3.24 2.96
C ILE A 48 1.01 -1.73 2.79
N TRP A 49 0.01 -1.20 3.49
CA TRP A 49 -0.34 0.23 3.48
C TRP A 49 0.67 1.15 4.20
N LYS A 50 1.78 0.62 4.73
CA LYS A 50 2.86 1.38 5.37
C LYS A 50 4.22 1.21 4.67
N ILE A 51 4.31 0.35 3.65
CA ILE A 51 5.59 -0.03 3.02
C ILE A 51 6.19 1.12 2.21
N ALA A 52 5.36 1.88 1.49
CA ALA A 52 5.86 2.99 0.70
C ALA A 52 6.12 4.22 1.60
N PRO A 53 7.23 4.96 1.41
CA PRO A 53 7.55 6.13 2.21
C PRO A 53 6.48 7.24 2.11
N ARG A 54 5.84 7.35 0.93
CA ARG A 54 4.71 8.26 0.70
C ARG A 54 3.41 7.80 1.38
N SER A 55 3.28 6.52 1.72
CA SER A 55 2.03 5.95 2.22
C SER A 55 1.62 6.60 3.55
N ASN A 56 2.56 6.80 4.48
CA ASN A 56 2.25 7.42 5.77
C ASN A 56 1.78 8.88 5.60
N VAL A 57 2.37 9.64 4.69
CA VAL A 57 1.99 11.04 4.43
C VAL A 57 0.57 11.15 3.90
N MET A 58 0.10 10.18 3.11
CA MET A 58 -1.27 10.15 2.60
C MET A 58 -2.25 9.56 3.62
N LEU A 59 -1.79 8.62 4.45
CA LEU A 59 -2.62 7.98 5.48
C LEU A 59 -2.94 8.94 6.64
N THR A 60 -2.01 9.82 7.03
CA THR A 60 -2.20 10.78 8.12
C THR A 60 -3.41 11.71 7.94
N PRO A 61 -3.57 12.45 6.81
CA PRO A 61 -4.73 13.31 6.64
C PRO A 61 -6.04 12.51 6.56
N PHE A 62 -6.03 11.34 5.92
CA PHE A 62 -7.20 10.46 5.89
C PHE A 62 -7.64 10.06 7.30
N LEU A 63 -6.69 9.66 8.15
CA LEU A 63 -6.97 9.23 9.52
C LEU A 63 -7.50 10.39 10.37
N VAL A 64 -6.94 11.59 10.23
CA VAL A 64 -7.40 12.80 10.94
C VAL A 64 -8.82 13.18 10.53
N LEU A 65 -9.14 13.17 9.23
CA LEU A 65 -10.48 13.48 8.74
C LEU A 65 -11.50 12.42 9.16
N MET A 66 -11.12 11.14 9.12
CA MET A 66 -12.00 10.06 9.52
C MET A 66 -12.33 10.14 11.01
N TRP A 67 -11.34 10.28 11.88
CA TRP A 67 -11.58 10.42 13.32
C TRP A 67 -12.23 11.76 13.67
N GLY A 68 -11.91 12.84 12.96
CA GLY A 68 -12.53 14.15 13.14
C GLY A 68 -14.02 14.13 12.83
N SER A 69 -14.41 13.53 11.69
CA SER A 69 -15.82 13.40 11.31
C SER A 69 -16.58 12.41 12.20
N PHE A 70 -15.94 11.33 12.64
CA PHE A 70 -16.51 10.40 13.61
C PHE A 70 -16.76 11.06 14.97
N ALA A 71 -15.76 11.75 15.52
CA ALA A 71 -15.90 12.50 16.77
C ALA A 71 -16.97 13.59 16.66
N GLY A 72 -17.02 14.31 15.54
CA GLY A 72 -18.06 15.31 15.29
C GLY A 72 -19.46 14.71 15.21
N SER A 73 -19.60 13.51 14.62
CA SER A 73 -20.87 12.79 14.54
C SER A 73 -21.33 12.32 15.93
N MET A 74 -20.41 11.75 16.74
CA MET A 74 -20.70 11.37 18.13
C MET A 74 -21.05 12.58 19.00
N TYR A 75 -20.38 13.71 18.83
CA TYR A 75 -20.69 14.96 19.54
C TYR A 75 -22.11 15.45 19.23
N MET A 76 -22.47 15.52 17.95
CA MET A 76 -23.82 15.96 17.55
C MET A 76 -24.90 14.94 17.93
N MET A 77 -24.58 13.64 17.92
CA MET A 77 -25.47 12.60 18.43
C MET A 77 -25.73 12.76 19.93
N GLY A 78 -24.67 12.96 20.73
CA GLY A 78 -24.81 13.19 22.18
C GLY A 78 -25.60 14.47 22.48
N ARG A 79 -25.34 15.55 21.75
CA ARG A 79 -26.11 16.80 21.85
C ARG A 79 -27.57 16.62 21.46
N LYS A 80 -27.87 15.83 20.41
CA LYS A 80 -29.25 15.47 20.02
C LYS A 80 -29.99 14.69 21.09
N VAL A 81 -29.34 13.75 21.76
CA VAL A 81 -29.94 12.99 22.88
C VAL A 81 -30.32 13.94 24.02
N LEU A 82 -29.52 14.98 24.26
CA LEU A 82 -29.79 16.01 25.27
C LEU A 82 -30.74 17.12 24.77
N GLY A 83 -31.34 17.00 23.59
CA GLY A 83 -32.32 17.95 23.04
C GLY A 83 -31.73 19.16 22.30
N HIS A 84 -30.40 19.26 22.17
CA HIS A 84 -29.76 20.36 21.44
C HIS A 84 -29.63 20.02 19.95
N ASN A 85 -30.19 20.88 19.09
CA ASN A 85 -30.23 20.68 17.63
C ASN A 85 -29.07 21.34 16.86
N THR A 86 -28.25 22.17 17.52
CA THR A 86 -27.21 22.99 16.86
C THR A 86 -25.81 22.72 17.42
N TRP A 87 -24.80 22.97 16.58
CA TRP A 87 -23.37 22.79 16.88
C TRP A 87 -22.86 23.75 17.97
N PHE A 88 -23.28 25.01 17.89
CA PHE A 88 -22.98 26.08 18.84
C PHE A 88 -24.32 26.63 19.31
N GLY A 89 -24.66 26.40 20.57
CA GLY A 89 -25.89 26.92 21.16
C GLY A 89 -25.73 28.42 21.42
N LYS A 90 -26.72 29.23 21.00
CA LYS A 90 -26.93 30.59 21.53
C LYS A 90 -27.96 30.59 22.68
N ASP A 91 -28.60 29.45 22.92
CA ASP A 91 -29.55 29.20 24.01
C ASP A 91 -29.24 27.83 24.64
#